data_AF-A0A6J5JLD4-F1
#
_entry.id   AF-A0A6J5JLD4-F1
#
_cell.length_a   1.000
_cell.length_b   1.000
_cell.length_c   1.000
_cell.angle_alpha   90.00
_cell.angle_beta   90.00
_cell.angle_gamma   90.00
#
_symmetry.space_group_name_H-M   'P 1'
#
loop_
_entity.id
_entity.type
_entity.pdbx_description
1 polymer ?
#
loop_
_entity_poly.entity_id
_entity_poly.type
_entity_poly.pdbx_seq_one_letter_code
_entity_poly.pdbx_strand_id
1 'polypeptide(L)'
;MALTPEKREALKIARRRIATKCDDYICHALSYVCINCPGLTVAAVELKKYIGEQLGNPFIGLEAWQGRNGFPDRSLAQLRRDRLAWIDWMLDEPKEA
;
A
#
# COMPACT_ATOMS: atom_id res chain seq x y z
N MET A 1 -2.92 -10.12 -9.04
CA MET A 1 -4.28 -10.06 -8.47
C MET A 1 -5.09 -9.15 -9.36
N ALA A 2 -6.31 -9.51 -9.80
CA ALA A 2 -7.15 -8.58 -10.56
C ALA A 2 -7.52 -7.35 -9.71
N LEU A 3 -7.27 -6.15 -10.26
CA LEU A 3 -7.55 -4.89 -9.59
C LEU A 3 -9.00 -4.45 -9.82
N THR A 4 -9.91 -4.89 -8.95
CA THR A 4 -11.32 -4.50 -8.99
C THR A 4 -11.49 -2.99 -8.76
N PRO A 5 -12.64 -2.40 -9.13
CA PRO A 5 -12.94 -0.98 -8.86
C PRO A 5 -12.76 -0.60 -7.39
N GLU A 6 -13.17 -1.46 -6.47
CA GLU A 6 -13.08 -1.26 -5.02
C GLU A 6 -11.62 -1.24 -4.56
N LYS A 7 -10.79 -2.15 -5.08
CA LYS A 7 -9.35 -2.18 -4.77
C LYS A 7 -8.66 -0.93 -5.29
N ARG A 8 -9.00 -0.50 -6.50
CA ARG A 8 -8.48 0.74 -7.09
C ARG A 8 -8.87 1.95 -6.23
N GLU A 9 -10.10 2.00 -5.75
CA GLU A 9 -10.56 3.10 -4.90
C GLU A 9 -9.89 3.08 -3.52
N ALA A 10 -9.76 1.90 -2.89
CA ALA A 10 -9.03 1.73 -1.64
C ALA A 10 -7.56 2.20 -1.77
N LEU A 11 -6.88 1.85 -2.87
CA LEU A 11 -5.52 2.30 -3.17
C LEU A 11 -5.42 3.81 -3.36
N LYS A 12 -6.37 4.46 -4.05
CA LYS A 12 -6.40 5.93 -4.18
C LYS A 12 -6.53 6.63 -2.83
N ILE A 13 -7.40 6.12 -1.95
CA ILE A 13 -7.56 6.66 -0.60
C ILE A 13 -6.26 6.50 0.19
N ALA A 14 -5.66 5.30 0.17
CA ALA A 14 -4.39 5.04 0.84
C ALA A 14 -3.28 5.95 0.32
N ARG A 15 -3.17 6.10 -1.00
CA ARG A 15 -2.23 7.02 -1.67
C ARG A 15 -2.38 8.45 -1.18
N ARG A 16 -3.62 8.97 -1.15
CA ARG A 16 -3.92 10.33 -0.69
C ARG A 16 -3.43 10.53 0.74
N ARG A 17 -3.72 9.57 1.63
CA ARG A 17 -3.34 9.65 3.05
C ARG A 17 -1.83 9.67 3.26
N ILE A 18 -1.07 8.87 2.49
CA ILE A 18 0.41 8.92 2.51
C ILE A 18 0.93 10.23 1.93
N ALA A 19 0.34 10.71 0.83
CA ALA A 19 0.74 11.97 0.20
C ALA A 19 0.56 13.17 1.15
N THR A 20 -0.55 13.19 1.91
CA THR A 20 -0.86 14.23 2.91
C THR A 20 -0.22 13.98 4.28
N LYS A 21 0.63 12.95 4.43
CA LYS A 21 1.29 12.58 5.70
C LYS A 21 0.31 12.24 6.84
N CYS A 22 -0.90 11.81 6.50
CA CYS A 22 -1.85 11.29 7.49
C CYS A 22 -1.48 9.87 7.94
N ASP A 23 -0.76 9.13 7.09
CA ASP A 23 -0.20 7.83 7.42
C ASP A 23 1.19 7.70 6.82
N ASP A 24 2.11 7.15 7.61
CA ASP A 24 3.46 6.84 7.12
C ASP A 24 3.51 5.49 6.42
N TYR A 25 2.67 4.52 6.78
CA TYR A 25 2.73 3.16 6.26
C TYR A 25 1.50 2.79 5.42
N ILE A 26 1.72 2.02 4.34
CA ILE A 26 0.64 1.55 3.45
C ILE A 26 -0.38 0.70 4.22
N CYS A 27 0.08 -0.17 5.12
CA CYS A 27 -0.80 -1.01 5.93
C CYS A 27 -1.67 -0.20 6.89
N HIS A 28 -1.19 0.92 7.43
CA HIS A 28 -1.97 1.82 8.28
C HIS A 28 -3.02 2.57 7.45
N ALA A 29 -2.61 3.11 6.30
CA ALA A 29 -3.51 3.76 5.37
C ALA A 29 -4.65 2.83 4.89
N LEU A 30 -4.35 1.55 4.63
CA LEU A 30 -5.37 0.55 4.29
C LEU A 30 -6.22 0.13 5.49
N SER A 31 -5.66 0.10 6.70
CA SER A 31 -6.43 -0.17 7.92
C SER A 31 -7.43 0.95 8.21
N TYR A 32 -7.06 2.20 7.89
CA TYR A 32 -8.00 3.31 7.89
C TYR A 32 -9.17 3.07 6.92
N VAL A 33 -8.90 2.61 5.70
CA VAL A 33 -9.95 2.28 4.72
C VAL A 33 -10.87 1.17 5.24
N CYS A 34 -10.31 0.11 5.84
CA CYS A 34 -11.11 -0.97 6.44
C CYS A 34 -12.14 -0.46 7.45
N ILE A 35 -11.76 0.52 8.27
CA ILE A 35 -12.57 1.04 9.38
C ILE A 35 -13.54 2.13 8.91
N ASN A 36 -13.09 3.02 8.02
CA ASN A 36 -13.82 4.25 7.68
C ASN A 36 -14.55 4.18 6.34
N CYS A 37 -14.36 3.10 5.56
CA CYS A 37 -15.03 2.89 4.28
C CYS A 37 -15.61 1.47 4.24
N PRO A 38 -16.77 1.21 4.87
CA PRO A 38 -17.34 -0.14 5.01
C PRO A 38 -17.51 -0.89 3.68
N GLY A 39 -17.83 -0.18 2.59
CA GLY A 39 -17.94 -0.77 1.24
C GLY A 39 -16.60 -1.20 0.62
N LEU A 40 -15.47 -0.82 1.22
CA LEU A 40 -14.12 -1.13 0.74
C LEU A 40 -13.37 -2.08 1.68
N THR A 41 -13.99 -2.55 2.77
CA THR A 41 -13.30 -3.34 3.80
C THR A 41 -12.67 -4.61 3.23
N VAL A 42 -13.42 -5.39 2.43
CA VAL A 42 -12.90 -6.62 1.81
C VAL A 42 -11.72 -6.30 0.89
N ALA A 43 -11.86 -5.30 0.02
CA ALA A 43 -10.81 -4.88 -0.89
C ALA A 43 -9.53 -4.45 -0.15
N ALA A 44 -9.66 -3.67 0.93
CA ALA A 44 -8.52 -3.22 1.73
C ALA A 44 -7.84 -4.38 2.48
N VAL A 45 -8.60 -5.38 2.97
CA VAL A 45 -8.03 -6.59 3.59
C VAL A 45 -7.25 -7.41 2.56
N GLU A 46 -7.80 -7.63 1.37
CA GLU A 46 -7.13 -8.36 0.30
C GLU A 46 -5.85 -7.65 -0.15
N LEU A 47 -5.87 -6.32 -0.28
CA LEU A 47 -4.69 -5.52 -0.60
C LEU A 47 -3.60 -5.65 0.46
N LYS A 48 -3.96 -5.60 1.76
CA LYS A 48 -3.00 -5.81 2.85
C LYS A 48 -2.36 -7.20 2.78
N LYS A 49 -3.16 -8.23 2.51
CA LYS A 49 -2.67 -9.60 2.35
C LYS A 49 -1.69 -9.69 1.18
N TYR A 50 -2.08 -9.20 0.01
CA TYR A 50 -1.24 -9.18 -1.18
C TYR A 50 0.10 -8.46 -0.94
N ILE A 51 0.08 -7.26 -0.35
CA ILE A 51 1.32 -6.53 -0.03
C ILE A 51 2.19 -7.32 0.94
N GLY A 52 1.58 -7.94 1.97
CA GLY A 52 2.30 -8.82 2.90
C GLY A 52 2.98 -10.01 2.22
N GLU A 53 2.32 -10.62 1.24
CA GLU A 53 2.88 -11.69 0.41
C GLU A 53 4.05 -11.20 -0.46
N GLN A 54 3.93 -10.03 -1.11
CA GLN A 54 5.02 -9.42 -1.89
C GLN A 54 6.25 -9.08 -1.04
N LEU A 55 6.03 -8.69 0.22
CA LEU A 55 7.10 -8.44 1.18
C LEU A 55 7.68 -9.72 1.79
N GLY A 56 7.06 -10.87 1.57
CA GLY A 56 7.42 -12.14 2.20
C GLY A 56 7.09 -12.22 3.70
N ASN A 57 6.47 -11.19 4.28
CA ASN A 57 6.01 -11.18 5.66
C ASN A 57 4.91 -10.09 5.85
N PRO A 58 3.71 -10.43 6.36
CA PRO A 58 2.61 -9.48 6.53
C PRO A 58 2.85 -8.45 7.65
N PHE A 59 3.85 -8.67 8.49
CA PHE A 59 4.19 -7.81 9.64
C PHE A 59 5.39 -6.90 9.37
N ILE A 60 6.00 -6.95 8.18
CA ILE A 60 7.09 -6.03 7.83
C ILE A 60 6.57 -4.91 6.91
N GLY A 61 7.07 -3.70 7.13
CA GLY A 61 6.85 -2.58 6.21
C GLY A 61 7.82 -2.63 5.02
N LEU A 62 7.50 -1.85 3.98
CA LEU A 62 8.37 -1.67 2.80
C LEU A 62 9.80 -1.33 3.19
N GLU A 63 9.99 -0.46 4.18
CA GLU A 63 11.31 -0.02 4.66
C GLU A 63 12.16 -1.19 5.19
N ALA A 64 11.56 -2.08 6.00
CA ALA A 64 12.25 -3.24 6.52
C ALA A 64 12.64 -4.22 5.40
N TRP A 65 11.77 -4.38 4.40
CA TRP A 65 12.10 -5.16 3.20
C TRP A 65 13.20 -4.51 2.38
N GLN A 66 13.17 -3.18 2.19
CA GLN A 66 14.20 -2.43 1.47
C GLN A 66 15.58 -2.59 2.12
N GLY A 67 15.65 -2.48 3.46
CA GLY A 67 16.88 -2.70 4.20
C GLY A 67 17.45 -4.12 4.02
N ARG A 68 16.58 -5.14 4.01
CA ARG A 68 16.98 -6.54 3.78
C ARG A 68 17.43 -6.83 2.36
N ASN A 69 17.01 -6.02 1.39
CA ASN A 69 17.31 -6.20 -0.04
C ASN A 69 18.38 -5.24 -0.57
N GLY A 70 19.23 -4.69 0.31
CA GLY A 70 20.38 -3.88 -0.11
C GLY A 70 20.06 -2.43 -0.43
N PHE A 71 18.93 -1.90 0.07
CA PHE A 71 18.59 -0.47 -0.01
C PHE A 71 18.55 0.19 1.38
N PRO A 72 19.65 0.18 2.16
CA PRO A 72 19.71 0.84 3.46
C PRO A 72 19.68 2.38 3.32
N ASP A 73 19.54 3.08 4.44
CA ASP A 73 19.72 4.54 4.58
C ASP A 73 18.81 5.43 3.72
N ARG A 74 17.56 5.02 3.53
CA ARG A 74 16.55 5.87 2.89
C ARG A 74 16.02 6.91 3.88
N SER A 75 16.13 8.20 3.52
CA SER A 75 15.48 9.27 4.28
C SER A 75 13.97 9.05 4.36
N LEU A 76 13.32 9.59 5.40
CA LEU A 76 11.86 9.56 5.55
C LEU A 76 11.12 10.09 4.30
N ALA A 77 11.69 11.13 3.66
CA ALA A 77 11.14 11.67 2.42
C ALA A 77 11.23 10.69 1.25
N GLN A 78 12.35 9.95 1.14
CA GLN A 78 12.51 8.91 0.11
C GLN A 78 11.58 7.72 0.37
N LEU A 79 11.50 7.25 1.62
CA LEU A 79 10.59 6.16 1.99
C LEU A 79 9.14 6.49 1.64
N ARG A 80 8.70 7.73 1.87
CA ARG A 80 7.38 8.18 1.45
C ARG A 80 7.20 8.14 -0.06
N ARG A 81 8.19 8.60 -0.84
CA ARG A 81 8.14 8.52 -2.31
C ARG A 81 8.06 7.08 -2.78
N ASP A 82 8.82 6.16 -2.17
CA ASP A 82 8.80 4.75 -2.55
C ASP A 82 7.44 4.11 -2.26
N ARG A 83 6.81 4.44 -1.13
CA ARG A 83 5.45 3.95 -0.81
C ARG A 83 4.42 4.48 -1.81
N LEU A 84 4.52 5.75 -2.22
CA LEU A 84 3.66 6.33 -3.25
C LEU A 84 3.89 5.67 -4.61
N ALA A 85 5.15 5.49 -5.00
CA ALA A 85 5.51 4.83 -6.26
C ALA A 85 5.03 3.38 -6.31
N TRP A 86 5.06 2.67 -5.19
CA TRP A 86 4.50 1.33 -5.12
C TRP A 86 2.98 1.35 -5.32
N ILE A 87 2.26 2.24 -4.63
CA ILE A 87 0.80 2.35 -4.84
C ILE A 87 0.49 2.74 -6.29
N ASP A 88 1.28 3.63 -6.89
CA ASP A 88 1.14 4.03 -8.29
C ASP A 88 1.36 2.84 -9.24
N TRP A 89 2.40 2.04 -9.01
CA TRP A 89 2.61 0.79 -9.74
C TRP A 89 1.43 -0.19 -9.61
N MET A 90 0.86 -0.36 -8.40
CA MET A 90 -0.32 -1.21 -8.20
C MET A 90 -1.57 -0.66 -8.90
N LEU A 91 -1.69 0.66 -9.04
CA LEU A 91 -2.80 1.30 -9.76
C LEU A 91 -2.67 1.15 -11.29
N ASP A 92 -1.43 1.04 -11.78
CA ASP A 92 -1.11 0.86 -13.19
C ASP A 92 -1.17 -0.61 -13.64
N GLU A 93 -1.24 -1.58 -12.71
CA GLU A 93 -1.45 -2.99 -13.06
C GLU A 93 -2.71 -3.15 -13.95
N PRO A 94 -2.60 -3.91 -15.06
CA PRO A 94 -3.66 -4.04 -16.03
C PRO A 94 -4.92 -4.62 -15.39
N LYS A 95 -6.06 -4.01 -15.73
CA LYS A 95 -7.38 -4.55 -15.41
C LYS A 95 -7.51 -5.86 -16.18
N GLU A 96 -7.47 -7.01 -15.52
CA GLU A 96 -8.02 -8.21 -16.17
C GLU A 96 -9.47 -7.89 -16.52
N ALA A 97 -9.75 -8.00 -17.83
CA ALA A 97 -10.99 -7.60 -18.50
C ALA A 97 -12.15 -8.54 -18.15
#